data_AF-A0A4Q3USX5-F1
#
_entry.id   AF-A0A4Q3USX5-F1
#
_cell.length_a   1.000
_cell.length_b   1.000
_cell.length_c   1.000
_cell.angle_alpha   90.00
_cell.angle_beta   90.00
_cell.angle_gamma   90.00
#
_symmetry.space_group_name_H-M   'P 1'
#
loop_
_entity.id
_entity.type
_entity.pdbx_description
1 polymer ?
#
loop_
_entity_poly.entity_id
_entity_poly.type
_entity_poly.pdbx_seq_one_letter_code
_entity_poly.pdbx_strand_id
1 'polypeptide(L)' 'MSRTLSAETKAIVNSTASALQQHGVAITQRMYERLFVDPAVKAMFDEAAQESGEQPRRLAAAILAYAQNIDKL' A
#
# COMPACT_ATOMS: atom_id res chain seq x y z
N MET A 1 -12.54 -21.36 -1.92
CA MET A 1 -11.16 -21.89 -1.89
C MET A 1 -10.25 -20.78 -1.38
N SER A 2 -9.76 -20.86 -0.14
CA SER A 2 -8.73 -19.93 0.33
C SER A 2 -7.45 -20.23 -0.45
N ARG A 3 -7.04 -19.33 -1.33
CA ARG A 3 -5.82 -19.48 -2.10
C ARG A 3 -4.66 -19.08 -1.20
N THR A 4 -4.12 -20.04 -0.44
CA THR A 4 -2.90 -19.84 0.33
C THR A 4 -1.78 -19.41 -0.62
N LEU A 5 -1.05 -18.36 -0.26
CA LEU A 5 0.08 -17.87 -1.07
C LEU A 5 1.16 -18.94 -1.17
N SER A 6 1.77 -19.08 -2.35
CA SER A 6 2.92 -19.97 -2.53
C SER A 6 4.12 -19.47 -1.73
N ALA A 7 5.04 -20.38 -1.40
CA ALA A 7 6.29 -20.03 -0.72
C ALA A 7 7.11 -19.00 -1.52
N GLU A 8 7.10 -19.11 -2.85
CA GLU A 8 7.75 -18.14 -3.74
C GLU A 8 7.17 -16.74 -3.60
N THR A 9 5.83 -16.60 -3.59
CA THR A 9 5.19 -15.30 -3.40
C THR A 9 5.51 -14.70 -2.03
N LYS A 10 5.49 -15.52 -0.96
CA LYS A 10 5.88 -15.05 0.38
C LYS A 10 7.34 -14.59 0.41
N ALA A 11 8.24 -15.30 -0.25
CA ALA A 11 9.66 -14.91 -0.35
C ALA A 11 9.87 -13.57 -1.08
N ILE A 12 9.12 -13.31 -2.16
CA ILE A 12 9.17 -12.04 -2.88
C ILE A 12 8.66 -10.88 -2.02
N VAL A 13 7.55 -11.07 -1.31
CA VAL A 13 7.02 -10.02 -0.42
C VAL A 13 8.00 -9.74 0.73
N ASN A 14 8.57 -10.78 1.34
CA ASN A 14 9.55 -10.62 2.41
C ASN A 14 10.82 -9.88 1.92
N SER A 15 11.34 -10.22 0.73
CA SER A 15 12.54 -9.58 0.20
C SER A 15 12.33 -8.11 -0.19
N THR A 16 11.09 -7.72 -0.52
CA THR A 16 10.74 -6.35 -0.90
C THR A 16 10.28 -5.48 0.27
N ALA A 17 9.97 -6.06 1.43
CA ALA A 17 9.46 -5.34 2.61
C ALA A 17 10.38 -4.20 3.08
N SER A 18 11.71 -4.38 3.04
CA SER A 18 12.68 -3.34 3.41
C SER A 18 12.61 -2.12 2.48
N ALA A 19 12.43 -2.34 1.18
CA ALA A 19 12.25 -1.25 0.22
C ALA A 19 10.93 -0.50 0.46
N LEU A 20 9.84 -1.21 0.79
CA LEU A 20 8.58 -0.59 1.18
C LEU A 20 8.69 0.20 2.49
N GLN A 21 9.50 -0.24 3.44
CA GLN A 21 9.72 0.52 4.67
C GLN A 21 10.40 1.87 4.39
N GLN A 22 11.35 1.91 3.45
CA GLN A 22 12.09 3.13 3.09
C GLN A 22 11.28 4.05 2.18
N HIS A 23 10.51 3.49 1.25
CA HIS A 23 9.88 4.25 0.16
C HIS A 23 8.35 4.22 0.17
N GLY A 24 7.72 3.56 1.14
CA GLY A 24 6.28 3.28 1.14
C GLY A 24 5.42 4.52 0.99
N VAL A 25 5.74 5.62 1.69
CA VAL A 25 5.00 6.88 1.60
C VAL A 25 5.12 7.51 0.19
N ALA A 26 6.32 7.50 -0.39
CA ALA A 26 6.53 8.04 -1.74
C ALA A 26 5.79 7.20 -2.80
N ILE A 27 5.78 5.87 -2.63
CA ILE A 27 5.05 4.96 -3.51
C ILE A 27 3.55 5.20 -3.42
N THR A 28 2.98 5.29 -2.21
CA THR A 28 1.54 5.51 -2.03
C THR A 28 1.10 6.91 -2.45
N GLN A 29 1.96 7.92 -2.26
CA GLN A 29 1.72 9.25 -2.81
C GLN A 29 1.65 9.19 -4.35
N ARG A 30 2.64 8.56 -5.00
CA ARG A 30 2.65 8.41 -6.46
C ARG A 30 1.46 7.59 -6.98
N MET A 31 1.01 6.61 -6.21
CA MET A 31 -0.21 5.84 -6.48
C MET A 31 -1.44 6.77 -6.48
N TYR A 32 -1.63 7.59 -5.44
CA TYR A 32 -2.76 8.53 -5.37
C TYR A 32 -2.74 9.58 -6.48
N GLU A 33 -1.56 10.13 -6.81
CA GLU A 33 -1.41 11.04 -7.95
C GLU A 33 -1.90 10.43 -9.27
N ARG A 34 -1.65 9.12 -9.47
CA ARG A 34 -2.13 8.39 -10.65
C ARG A 34 -3.62 8.06 -10.56
N LEU A 35 -4.08 7.68 -9.36
CA LEU A 35 -5.47 7.29 -9.11
C LEU A 35 -6.44 8.45 -9.30
N PHE A 36 -6.04 9.66 -8.86
CA PHE A 36 -6.87 10.86 -8.92
C PHE A 36 -6.82 11.59 -10.27
N VAL A 37 -6.13 11.03 -11.27
CA VAL A 37 -6.28 11.47 -12.66
C VAL A 37 -7.72 11.26 -13.13
N ASP A 38 -8.40 10.23 -12.62
CA ASP A 38 -9.84 10.02 -12.82
C ASP A 38 -10.64 10.82 -11.76
N PRO A 39 -11.40 11.85 -12.15
CA PRO A 39 -12.19 12.66 -11.22
C PRO A 39 -13.30 11.87 -10.54
N ALA A 40 -13.89 10.87 -11.20
CA ALA A 40 -14.93 10.03 -10.60
C ALA A 40 -14.36 9.17 -9.48
N VAL A 41 -13.14 8.65 -9.67
CA VAL A 41 -12.42 7.94 -8.62
C VAL A 41 -12.03 8.89 -7.50
N LYS A 42 -11.50 10.08 -7.81
CA LYS A 42 -11.13 11.09 -6.80
C LYS A 42 -12.31 11.44 -5.88
N ALA A 43 -13.52 11.58 -6.44
CA ALA A 43 -14.73 11.90 -5.70
C ALA A 43 -15.20 10.78 -4.73
N MET A 44 -14.66 9.56 -4.85
CA MET A 44 -14.94 8.47 -3.91
C MET A 44 -14.11 8.54 -2.62
N PHE A 45 -13.13 9.45 -2.55
CA PHE A 45 -12.21 9.59 -1.42
C PHE A 45 -12.47 10.88 -0.63
N ASP A 46 -12.15 10.84 0.66
CA ASP A 46 -12.28 11.97 1.58
C ASP A 46 -11.22 13.04 1.28
N GLU A 47 -11.65 14.26 0.92
CA GLU A 47 -10.78 15.38 0.56
C GLU A 47 -9.91 15.86 1.74
N ALA A 48 -10.40 15.78 2.98
CA ALA A 48 -9.64 16.21 4.16
C ALA A 48 -8.41 15.31 4.43
N ALA A 49 -8.52 14.03 4.08
CA ALA A 49 -7.41 13.08 4.18
C ALA A 49 -6.42 13.18 3.00
N GLN A 50 -6.85 13.78 1.87
CA GLN A 50 -5.97 14.09 0.74
C GLN A 50 -5.06 15.29 1.03
N GLU A 51 -5.61 16.37 1.60
CA GLU A 51 -4.82 17.59 1.87
C GLU A 51 -3.76 17.40 2.96
N SER A 52 -4.04 16.57 3.97
CA SER A 52 -3.12 16.35 5.10
C SER A 52 -1.96 15.39 4.80
N GLY A 53 -1.98 14.69 3.66
CA GLY A 53 -1.02 13.64 3.32
C GLY A 53 -1.09 12.40 4.23
N GLU A 54 -2.12 12.31 5.07
CA GLU A 54 -2.30 11.21 6.03
C GLU A 54 -2.74 9.91 5.37
N GLN A 55 -3.50 10.01 4.27
CA GLN A 55 -3.98 8.86 3.53
C GLN A 55 -2.84 8.03 2.89
N PRO A 56 -1.87 8.61 2.16
CA PRO A 56 -0.67 7.89 1.70
C PRO A 56 0.08 7.18 2.82
N ARG A 57 0.23 7.82 3.99
CA ARG A 57 0.97 7.29 5.13
C ARG A 57 0.26 6.08 5.75
N ARG A 58 -1.05 6.18 5.96
CA ARG A 58 -1.89 5.10 6.49
C ARG A 58 -1.86 3.88 5.57
N LEU A 59 -1.98 4.09 4.26
CA LEU A 59 -1.90 3.00 3.29
C LEU A 59 -0.51 2.35 3.27
N ALA A 60 0.56 3.14 3.30
CA ALA A 60 1.93 2.63 3.33
C ALA A 60 2.18 1.76 4.57
N ALA A 61 1.72 2.22 5.74
CA ALA A 61 1.82 1.47 6.98
C ALA A 61 1.04 0.14 6.93
N ALA A 62 -0.18 0.15 6.37
CA ALA A 62 -0.99 -1.05 6.22
C ALA A 62 -0.33 -2.10 5.31
N ILE A 63 0.23 -1.67 4.17
CA ILE A 63 0.93 -2.57 3.24
C ILE A 63 2.21 -3.12 3.89
N LEU A 64 2.96 -2.28 4.60
CA LEU A 64 4.16 -2.73 5.32
C LEU A 64 3.81 -3.75 6.42
N ALA A 65 2.75 -3.49 7.19
CA ALA A 65 2.28 -4.41 8.23
C ALA A 65 1.85 -5.76 7.65
N TYR A 66 1.19 -5.75 6.48
CA TYR A 66 0.86 -6.96 5.75
C TYR A 66 2.12 -7.73 5.34
N ALA A 67 3.09 -7.05 4.72
CA ALA A 67 4.34 -7.67 4.30
C ALA A 67 5.11 -8.30 5.47
N GLN A 68 5.17 -7.61 6.62
CA GLN A 68 5.84 -8.09 7.83
C GLN A 68 5.13 -9.28 8.52
N ASN A 69 3.85 -9.52 8.22
CA ASN A 69 3.08 -10.60 8.82
C ASN A 69 2.65 -11.68 7.81
N ILE A 70 3.21 -11.69 6.60
CA ILE A 70 2.76 -12.58 5.51
C ILE A 70 2.94 -14.07 5.82
N ASP A 71 3.86 -14.41 6.74
CA ASP A 71 4.07 -15.79 7.19
C ASP A 71 3.02 -16.26 8.21
N LYS A 72 2.23 -15.34 8.77
CA LYS A 72 1.14 -15.62 9.73
C LYS A 72 -0.25 -15.64 9.09
N LEU A 73 -0.33 -15.45 7.76
CA LEU A 73 -1.53 -15.49 6.93
C LEU A 73 -1.63 -16.80 6.15
#